data_AF-A0A4Q3X1G0-F1
#
_entry.id   AF-A0A4Q3X1G0-F1
#
_cell.length_a   1.000
_cell.length_b   1.000
_cell.length_c   1.000
_cell.angle_alpha   90.00
_cell.angle_beta   90.00
_cell.angle_gamma   90.00
#
_symmetry.space_group_name_H-M   'P 1'
#
loop_
_entity.id
_entity.type
_entity.pdbx_description
1 polymer ?
#
loop_
_entity_poly.entity_id
_entity_poly.type
_entity_poly.pdbx_seq_one_letter_code
_entity_poly.pdbx_strand_id
1 'polypeptide(L)'
;MGKNIDDVEKSIGKPQNRNMGTIDVNTDTWQKENVTLTATWKTGSRRVTKFQLISRDSSSALREGETADLLLPGGLMPNNPAYTIDWIEASNRPLFYVGADIIPAPKSHEVEIRVGGSSALAQIAYQITSAGGKNENFLAATPWDTKLTLPYDAAVSVSADLFKALGKGTVGLKVEILVDGKVVASDVSPGNTVRCQYEL
;
A
#
# COMPACT_ATOMS: atom_id res chain seq x y z
N MET A 1 2.79 -5.66 -8.06
CA MET A 1 3.37 -4.46 -7.39
C MET A 1 2.94 -3.26 -8.20
N GLY A 2 2.24 -2.31 -7.57
CA GLY A 2 1.91 -1.05 -8.21
C GLY A 2 3.16 -0.17 -8.40
N LYS A 3 3.27 0.51 -9.54
CA LYS A 3 4.36 1.48 -9.75
C LYS A 3 4.22 2.65 -8.76
N ASN A 4 5.33 3.26 -8.37
CA ASN A 4 5.29 4.54 -7.66
C ASN A 4 4.71 5.59 -8.63
N ILE A 5 3.81 6.45 -8.16
CA ILE A 5 3.18 7.49 -8.99
C ILE A 5 4.21 8.43 -9.62
N ASP A 6 5.35 8.68 -8.96
CA ASP A 6 6.42 9.51 -9.51
C ASP A 6 7.07 8.86 -10.73
N ASP A 7 7.21 7.53 -10.73
CA ASP A 7 7.76 6.79 -11.88
C ASP A 7 6.74 6.69 -13.02
N VAL A 8 5.45 6.66 -12.67
CA VAL A 8 4.36 6.79 -13.64
C VAL A 8 4.44 8.18 -14.29
N GLU A 9 4.45 9.26 -13.50
CA GLU A 9 4.56 10.63 -14.00
C GLU A 9 5.81 10.87 -14.87
N LYS A 10 6.94 10.25 -14.55
CA LYS A 10 8.14 10.30 -15.42
C LYS A 10 7.92 9.62 -16.77
N SER A 11 7.11 8.56 -16.80
CA SER A 11 6.87 7.75 -17.99
C SER A 11 5.80 8.34 -18.91
N ILE A 12 4.72 8.87 -18.33
CA ILE A 12 3.54 9.35 -19.09
C ILE A 12 3.36 10.88 -19.04
N GLY A 13 4.18 11.59 -18.26
CA GLY A 13 4.06 13.03 -18.05
C GLY A 13 3.24 13.39 -16.81
N LYS A 14 3.16 14.69 -16.51
CA LYS A 14 2.35 15.20 -15.39
C LYS A 14 0.84 15.04 -15.71
N PRO A 15 0.01 14.67 -14.73
CA PRO A 15 -1.44 14.58 -14.93
C PRO A 15 -2.04 15.96 -15.17
N GLN A 16 -3.09 16.04 -15.99
CA GLN A 16 -3.85 17.27 -16.19
C GLN A 16 -4.71 17.60 -14.95
N ASN A 17 -5.22 16.60 -14.25
CA ASN A 17 -6.00 16.78 -13.03
C ASN A 17 -5.46 15.87 -11.92
N ARG A 18 -5.36 16.43 -10.71
CA ARG A 18 -5.09 15.70 -9.48
C ARG A 18 -6.20 15.99 -8.50
N ASN A 19 -7.01 14.96 -8.22
CA ASN A 19 -8.02 15.00 -7.19
C ASN A 19 -7.43 14.39 -5.92
N MET A 20 -7.23 15.23 -4.92
CA MET A 20 -6.86 14.77 -3.58
C MET A 20 -8.14 14.29 -2.88
N GLY A 21 -8.26 12.97 -2.71
CA GLY A 21 -9.43 12.37 -2.08
C GLY A 21 -9.45 12.60 -0.57
N THR A 22 -10.59 12.27 0.04
CA THR A 22 -10.72 12.20 1.50
C THR A 22 -10.07 10.92 2.02
N ILE A 23 -8.95 11.10 2.73
CA ILE A 23 -8.19 10.12 3.52
C ILE A 23 -7.54 9.02 2.66
N ASP A 24 -6.20 9.04 2.66
CA ASP A 24 -5.26 8.01 2.18
C ASP A 24 -5.21 7.67 0.69
N VAL A 25 -6.10 8.22 -0.15
CA VAL A 25 -6.05 8.01 -1.61
C VAL A 25 -6.14 9.30 -2.42
N ASN A 26 -5.31 9.38 -3.45
CA ASN A 26 -5.32 10.42 -4.47
C ASN A 26 -5.66 9.80 -5.82
N THR A 27 -6.18 10.65 -6.71
CA THR A 27 -6.50 10.27 -8.07
C THR A 27 -5.83 11.24 -9.04
N ASP A 28 -4.98 10.71 -9.91
CA ASP A 28 -4.35 11.45 -10.99
C ASP A 28 -5.00 11.05 -12.32
N THR A 29 -5.21 12.03 -13.21
CA THR A 29 -5.87 11.80 -14.50
C THR A 29 -5.05 12.36 -15.65
N TRP A 30 -4.81 11.51 -16.64
CA TRP A 30 -4.24 11.84 -17.94
C TRP A 30 -5.31 11.75 -19.02
N GLN A 31 -5.35 12.73 -19.92
CA GLN A 31 -6.23 12.69 -21.08
C GLN A 31 -5.44 12.86 -22.38
N LYS A 32 -5.69 11.98 -23.35
CA LYS A 32 -5.18 12.09 -24.72
C LYS A 32 -6.32 11.80 -25.68
N GLU A 33 -6.72 12.81 -26.44
CA GLU A 33 -7.85 12.75 -27.37
C GLU A 33 -9.13 12.28 -26.65
N ASN A 34 -9.71 11.15 -27.09
CA ASN A 34 -10.91 10.54 -26.52
C ASN A 34 -10.61 9.52 -25.41
N VAL A 35 -9.35 9.33 -25.00
CA VAL A 35 -8.97 8.39 -23.95
C VAL A 35 -8.57 9.10 -22.67
N THR A 36 -9.10 8.63 -21.54
CA THR A 36 -8.78 9.06 -20.18
C THR A 36 -8.12 7.90 -19.43
N LEU A 37 -6.92 8.12 -18.91
CA LEU A 37 -6.26 7.23 -17.95
C LEU A 37 -6.35 7.85 -16.57
N THR A 38 -6.83 7.10 -15.61
CA THR A 38 -6.94 7.49 -14.21
C THR A 38 -6.07 6.55 -13.38
N ALA A 39 -5.21 7.09 -12.52
CA ALA A 39 -4.49 6.30 -11.52
C ALA A 39 -5.00 6.67 -10.14
N THR A 40 -5.49 5.67 -9.40
CA THR A 40 -5.73 5.78 -7.96
C THR A 40 -4.50 5.30 -7.23
N TRP A 41 -4.00 6.11 -6.28
CA TRP A 41 -2.75 5.84 -5.58
C TRP A 41 -2.80 6.30 -4.12
N LYS A 42 -2.04 5.66 -3.24
CA LYS A 42 -2.04 5.97 -1.80
C LYS A 42 -1.18 7.19 -1.48
N THR A 43 -1.69 8.12 -0.68
CA THR A 43 -0.98 9.37 -0.37
C THR A 43 0.37 9.13 0.31
N GLY A 44 0.43 8.25 1.32
CA GLY A 44 1.64 8.01 2.11
C GLY A 44 2.73 7.26 1.35
N SER A 45 2.42 6.05 0.86
CA SER A 45 3.38 5.23 0.08
C SER A 45 3.59 5.67 -1.37
N ARG A 46 2.75 6.58 -1.91
CA ARG A 46 2.75 7.04 -3.31
C ARG A 46 2.59 5.90 -4.34
N ARG A 47 2.03 4.76 -3.93
CA ARG A 47 1.87 3.58 -4.80
C ARG A 47 0.53 3.59 -5.52
N VAL A 48 0.56 3.27 -6.81
CA VAL A 48 -0.67 3.06 -7.58
C VAL A 48 -1.36 1.77 -7.13
N THR A 49 -2.63 1.89 -6.77
CA THR A 49 -3.50 0.78 -6.37
C THR A 49 -4.47 0.37 -7.46
N LYS A 50 -4.73 1.25 -8.43
CA LYS A 50 -5.58 0.96 -9.59
C LYS A 50 -5.24 1.90 -10.74
N PHE A 51 -5.21 1.38 -11.96
CA PHE A 51 -5.40 2.19 -13.15
C PHE A 51 -6.78 1.92 -13.75
N GLN A 52 -7.40 2.96 -14.29
CA GLN A 52 -8.63 2.85 -15.06
C GLN A 52 -8.44 3.60 -16.37
N LEU A 53 -8.57 2.89 -17.48
CA LEU A 53 -8.48 3.44 -18.82
C LEU A 53 -9.88 3.44 -19.44
N ILE A 54 -10.40 4.61 -19.79
CA ILE A 54 -11.74 4.76 -20.38
C ILE A 54 -11.62 5.56 -21.68
N SER A 55 -12.17 5.03 -22.76
CA SER A 55 -12.51 5.80 -23.94
C SER A 55 -13.87 6.47 -23.73
N ARG A 56 -13.94 7.79 -23.84
CA ARG A 56 -15.18 8.55 -23.56
C ARG A 56 -16.25 8.35 -24.64
N ASP A 57 -15.85 7.90 -25.84
CA ASP A 57 -16.74 7.73 -26.99
C ASP A 57 -16.83 6.26 -27.44
N SER A 58 -18.05 5.70 -27.44
CA SER A 58 -18.31 4.29 -27.75
C SER A 58 -17.89 3.83 -29.16
N SER A 59 -17.71 4.77 -30.11
CA SER A 59 -17.23 4.47 -31.46
C SER A 59 -15.76 4.06 -31.51
N SER A 60 -15.01 4.30 -30.43
CA SER A 60 -13.61 3.88 -30.27
C SER A 60 -13.45 2.79 -29.22
N ALA A 61 -14.54 2.06 -28.92
CA ALA A 61 -14.48 0.85 -28.11
C ALA A 61 -13.69 -0.22 -28.85
N LEU A 62 -12.82 -0.90 -28.12
CA LEU A 62 -11.99 -2.00 -28.63
C LEU A 62 -12.85 -3.23 -28.79
N ARG A 63 -12.64 -4.01 -29.86
CA ARG A 63 -13.26 -5.33 -29.97
C ARG A 63 -12.50 -6.33 -29.11
N GLU A 64 -13.16 -7.43 -28.78
CA GLU A 64 -12.49 -8.59 -28.20
C GLU A 64 -11.25 -9.01 -29.00
N GLY A 65 -10.12 -9.09 -28.30
CA GLY A 65 -8.80 -9.37 -28.87
C GLY A 65 -7.99 -8.13 -29.29
N GLU A 66 -8.58 -6.92 -29.28
CA GLU A 66 -7.86 -5.67 -29.53
C GLU A 66 -7.34 -5.04 -28.23
N THR A 67 -6.12 -4.49 -28.26
CA THR A 67 -5.50 -3.80 -27.12
C THR A 67 -5.49 -2.30 -27.32
N ALA A 68 -5.82 -1.54 -26.28
CA ALA A 68 -5.72 -0.07 -26.33
C ALA A 68 -4.28 0.37 -26.58
N ASP A 69 -4.07 1.39 -27.41
CA ASP A 69 -2.72 1.90 -27.72
C ASP A 69 -1.96 2.37 -26.48
N LEU A 70 -2.67 2.87 -25.46
CA LEU A 70 -2.10 3.25 -24.16
C LEU A 70 -1.61 2.05 -23.31
N LEU A 71 -1.86 0.81 -23.75
CA LEU A 71 -1.32 -0.43 -23.17
C LEU A 71 -0.03 -0.90 -23.86
N LEU A 72 0.40 -0.28 -24.98
CA LEU A 72 1.62 -0.63 -25.72
C LEU A 72 2.87 0.10 -25.14
N PRO A 73 4.11 -0.28 -25.50
CA PRO A 73 5.09 -0.97 -24.64
C PRO A 73 5.72 -0.13 -23.51
N GLY A 74 5.93 -0.76 -22.35
CA GLY A 74 6.43 -0.17 -21.09
C GLY A 74 5.33 0.08 -20.04
N GLY A 75 4.08 0.14 -20.52
CA GLY A 75 2.85 0.36 -19.76
C GLY A 75 2.35 -0.90 -19.08
N LEU A 76 1.72 -1.82 -19.83
CA LEU A 76 1.03 -3.00 -19.28
C LEU A 76 0.93 -4.12 -20.34
N MET A 77 1.69 -5.19 -20.16
CA MET A 77 1.58 -6.45 -20.92
C MET A 77 0.28 -7.24 -20.57
N PRO A 78 -0.47 -7.75 -21.56
CA PRO A 78 -1.53 -8.72 -21.29
C PRO A 78 -0.92 -9.98 -20.63
N ASN A 79 -1.58 -10.49 -19.58
CA ASN A 79 -1.16 -11.66 -18.77
C ASN A 79 0.05 -11.49 -17.85
N ASN A 80 0.47 -10.26 -17.52
CA ASN A 80 1.53 -10.07 -16.54
C ASN A 80 1.05 -10.46 -15.13
N PRO A 81 1.75 -11.34 -14.39
CA PRO A 81 1.34 -11.71 -13.03
C PRO A 81 1.40 -10.56 -12.02
N ALA A 82 1.98 -9.40 -12.39
CA ALA A 82 2.04 -8.23 -11.53
C ALA A 82 0.72 -7.46 -11.39
N TYR A 83 -0.30 -7.75 -12.20
CA TYR A 83 -1.64 -7.13 -12.19
C TYR A 83 -2.68 -7.98 -12.92
N THR A 84 -3.96 -7.76 -12.63
CA THR A 84 -5.10 -8.24 -13.43
C THR A 84 -5.64 -7.11 -14.31
N ILE A 85 -6.29 -7.48 -15.42
CA ILE A 85 -6.98 -6.54 -16.32
C ILE A 85 -8.43 -7.01 -16.42
N ASP A 86 -9.35 -6.18 -15.93
CA ASP A 86 -10.79 -6.39 -16.04
C ASP A 86 -11.36 -5.43 -17.09
N TRP A 87 -11.85 -5.96 -18.20
CA TRP A 87 -12.37 -5.13 -19.28
C TRP A 87 -13.79 -4.64 -19.00
N ILE A 88 -14.06 -3.38 -19.37
CA ILE A 88 -15.35 -2.72 -19.17
C ILE A 88 -16.14 -2.85 -20.47
N GLU A 89 -17.14 -3.73 -20.51
CA GLU A 89 -17.98 -3.95 -21.68
C GLU A 89 -18.93 -2.77 -21.97
N ALA A 90 -19.16 -2.51 -23.25
CA ALA A 90 -20.14 -1.57 -23.73
C ALA A 90 -21.56 -2.09 -23.46
N SER A 91 -22.37 -1.30 -22.74
CA SER A 91 -23.73 -1.70 -22.33
C SER A 91 -24.68 -2.06 -23.49
N ASN A 92 -24.40 -1.56 -24.69
CA ASN A 92 -25.24 -1.72 -25.87
C ASN A 92 -24.57 -2.51 -27.02
N ARG A 93 -23.34 -2.99 -26.83
CA ARG A 93 -22.57 -3.73 -27.84
C ARG A 93 -21.78 -4.86 -27.17
N PRO A 94 -22.34 -6.07 -27.10
CA PRO A 94 -21.62 -7.23 -26.58
C PRO A 94 -20.29 -7.38 -27.32
N LEU A 95 -19.21 -7.75 -26.60
CA LEU A 95 -17.84 -7.93 -27.11
C LEU A 95 -17.09 -6.64 -27.51
N PHE A 96 -17.67 -5.46 -27.29
CA PHE A 96 -16.95 -4.19 -27.36
C PHE A 96 -16.60 -3.71 -25.96
N TYR A 97 -15.36 -3.27 -25.77
CA TYR A 97 -14.85 -2.77 -24.50
C TYR A 97 -14.62 -1.26 -24.59
N VAL A 98 -15.27 -0.51 -23.71
CA VAL A 98 -15.11 0.96 -23.60
C VAL A 98 -13.91 1.34 -22.73
N GLY A 99 -13.34 0.39 -22.01
CA GLY A 99 -12.22 0.63 -21.12
C GLY A 99 -11.70 -0.64 -20.44
N ALA A 100 -10.74 -0.45 -19.54
CA ALA A 100 -10.16 -1.49 -18.71
C ALA A 100 -9.80 -0.97 -17.32
N ASP A 101 -10.07 -1.78 -16.31
CA ASP A 101 -9.53 -1.64 -14.96
C ASP A 101 -8.27 -2.51 -14.85
N ILE A 102 -7.14 -1.90 -14.49
CA ILE A 102 -5.90 -2.63 -14.25
C ILE A 102 -5.57 -2.57 -12.78
N ILE A 103 -5.60 -3.72 -12.14
CA ILE A 103 -5.48 -3.86 -10.69
C ILE A 103 -4.14 -4.55 -10.39
N PRO A 104 -3.16 -3.86 -9.78
CA PRO A 104 -1.95 -4.48 -9.28
C PRO A 104 -2.25 -5.73 -8.45
N ALA A 105 -1.54 -6.83 -8.74
CA ALA A 105 -1.71 -8.07 -8.00
C ALA A 105 -1.38 -7.82 -6.52
N PRO A 106 -2.24 -8.30 -5.59
CA PRO A 106 -1.99 -8.14 -4.17
C PRO A 106 -0.67 -8.83 -3.82
N LYS A 107 0.26 -8.05 -3.27
CA LYS A 107 1.46 -8.58 -2.64
C LYS A 107 1.27 -8.51 -1.14
N SER A 108 1.67 -9.58 -0.47
CA SER A 108 1.80 -9.58 0.98
C SER A 108 3.26 -9.54 1.35
N HIS A 109 3.55 -8.88 2.46
CA HIS A 109 4.86 -8.83 3.08
C HIS A 109 4.86 -9.61 4.38
N GLU A 110 5.99 -10.23 4.70
CA GLU A 110 6.23 -10.69 6.06
C GLU A 110 6.60 -9.47 6.90
N VAL A 111 5.74 -9.11 7.83
CA VAL A 111 5.96 -8.02 8.77
C VAL A 111 6.21 -8.60 10.15
N GLU A 112 7.32 -8.21 10.75
CA GLU A 112 7.70 -8.60 12.10
C GLU A 112 7.78 -7.36 12.99
N ILE A 113 7.06 -7.39 14.10
CA ILE A 113 7.12 -6.34 15.13
C ILE A 113 7.96 -6.88 16.27
N ARG A 114 8.99 -6.14 16.69
CA ARG A 114 9.85 -6.49 17.82
C ARG A 114 9.79 -5.40 18.88
N VAL A 115 9.64 -5.82 20.13
CA VAL A 115 9.78 -4.98 21.32
C VAL A 115 10.90 -5.55 22.18
N GLY A 116 11.98 -4.80 22.34
CA GLY A 116 13.19 -5.21 23.05
C GLY A 116 13.72 -4.13 24.00
N GLY A 117 15.00 -4.25 24.33
CA GLY A 117 15.68 -3.37 25.27
C GLY A 117 15.96 -4.04 26.62
N SER A 118 15.78 -3.31 27.70
CA SER A 118 15.98 -3.80 29.07
C SER A 118 14.89 -4.80 29.46
N SER A 119 15.20 -5.73 30.37
CA SER A 119 14.23 -6.69 30.89
C SER A 119 13.14 -6.00 31.71
N ALA A 120 11.92 -6.01 31.18
CA ALA A 120 10.77 -5.31 31.72
C ALA A 120 9.47 -6.06 31.37
N LEU A 121 8.42 -5.81 32.15
CA LEU A 121 7.05 -6.04 31.71
C LEU A 121 6.57 -4.75 31.03
N ALA A 122 6.19 -4.84 29.76
CA ALA A 122 5.72 -3.73 28.96
C ALA A 122 4.26 -3.95 28.51
N GLN A 123 3.48 -2.88 28.49
CA GLN A 123 2.19 -2.85 27.81
C GLN A 123 2.46 -2.57 26.33
N ILE A 124 2.25 -3.57 25.50
CA ILE A 124 2.45 -3.50 24.05
C ILE A 124 1.08 -3.29 23.43
N ALA A 125 0.96 -2.23 22.63
CA ALA A 125 -0.21 -2.00 21.80
C ALA A 125 0.23 -1.82 20.35
N TYR A 126 -0.42 -2.53 19.43
CA TYR A 126 -0.17 -2.34 18.01
C TYR A 126 -1.46 -2.35 17.20
N GLN A 127 -1.50 -1.50 16.18
CA GLN A 127 -2.61 -1.33 15.27
C GLN A 127 -2.14 -1.53 13.83
N ILE A 128 -2.91 -2.33 13.10
CA ILE A 128 -2.74 -2.58 11.68
C ILE A 128 -3.96 -2.03 10.96
N THR A 129 -3.73 -1.10 10.04
CA THR A 129 -4.78 -0.50 9.22
C THR A 129 -4.66 -1.03 7.80
N SER A 130 -5.52 -1.98 7.44
CA SER A 130 -5.68 -2.56 6.10
C SER A 130 -7.00 -3.35 6.02
N ALA A 131 -7.29 -3.96 4.86
CA ALA A 131 -8.32 -4.98 4.77
C ALA A 131 -7.96 -6.16 5.70
N GLY A 132 -8.80 -6.39 6.73
CA GLY A 132 -8.51 -7.38 7.78
C GLY A 132 -7.59 -6.85 8.91
N GLY A 133 -7.55 -5.53 9.11
CA GLY A 133 -6.78 -4.88 10.16
C GLY A 133 -6.97 -5.50 11.55
N LYS A 134 -5.92 -5.40 12.37
CA LYS A 134 -5.82 -6.01 13.70
C LYS A 134 -5.40 -4.95 14.70
N ASN A 135 -6.02 -4.94 15.87
CA ASN A 135 -5.62 -4.08 16.98
C ASN A 135 -5.46 -4.96 18.23
N GLU A 136 -4.29 -4.92 18.84
CA GLU A 136 -4.01 -5.65 20.08
C GLU A 136 -3.41 -4.71 21.12
N ASN A 137 -3.72 -5.01 22.39
CA ASN A 137 -3.16 -4.34 23.56
C ASN A 137 -3.06 -5.36 24.70
N PHE A 138 -1.85 -5.65 25.16
CA PHE A 138 -1.61 -6.65 26.20
C PHE A 138 -0.29 -6.37 26.93
N LEU A 139 -0.09 -7.06 28.05
CA LEU A 139 1.16 -7.05 28.80
C LEU A 139 2.05 -8.22 28.35
N ALA A 140 3.31 -7.95 28.06
CA ALA A 140 4.31 -8.97 27.76
C ALA A 140 5.67 -8.61 28.35
N ALA A 141 6.46 -9.63 28.67
CA ALA A 141 7.85 -9.44 29.08
C ALA A 141 8.73 -9.19 27.85
N THR A 142 9.70 -8.28 27.95
CA THR A 142 10.71 -8.08 26.92
C THR A 142 11.81 -9.15 27.00
N PRO A 143 12.34 -9.64 25.85
CA PRO A 143 11.93 -9.31 24.49
C PRO A 143 10.62 -10.01 24.08
N TRP A 144 9.84 -9.33 23.24
CA TRP A 144 8.63 -9.88 22.63
C TRP A 144 8.63 -9.57 21.12
N ASP A 145 8.14 -10.50 20.32
CA ASP A 145 7.99 -10.35 18.88
C ASP A 145 6.71 -11.02 18.34
N THR A 146 6.24 -10.56 17.18
CA THR A 146 5.17 -11.22 16.42
C THR A 146 5.40 -11.07 14.92
N LYS A 147 4.92 -12.06 14.17
CA LYS A 147 5.00 -12.12 12.71
C LYS A 147 3.62 -12.15 12.09
N LEU A 148 3.44 -11.37 11.05
CA LEU A 148 2.18 -11.15 10.36
C LEU A 148 2.42 -11.12 8.86
N THR A 149 1.49 -11.67 8.09
CA THR A 149 1.48 -11.51 6.63
C THR A 149 0.50 -10.41 6.29
N LEU A 150 1.01 -9.24 5.92
CA LEU A 150 0.20 -8.05 5.69
C LEU A 150 0.16 -7.68 4.21
N PRO A 151 -0.99 -7.24 3.67
CA PRO A 151 -1.03 -6.72 2.31
C PRO A 151 -0.14 -5.48 2.21
N TYR A 152 0.38 -5.22 1.01
CA TYR A 152 1.23 -4.05 0.69
C TYR A 152 0.61 -2.72 1.14
N ASP A 153 -0.70 -2.69 1.32
CA ASP A 153 -1.44 -1.49 1.57
C ASP A 153 -1.63 -1.21 3.08
N ALA A 154 -1.02 -2.02 3.96
CA ALA A 154 -1.18 -1.88 5.40
C ALA A 154 -0.28 -0.81 6.03
N ALA A 155 -0.85 -0.10 7.00
CA ALA A 155 -0.08 0.71 7.95
C ALA A 155 0.02 -0.02 9.30
N VAL A 156 1.20 0.01 9.90
CA VAL A 156 1.48 -0.60 11.20
C VAL A 156 1.91 0.51 12.15
N SER A 157 1.26 0.60 13.31
CA SER A 157 1.64 1.48 14.41
C SER A 157 1.82 0.63 15.65
N VAL A 158 2.94 0.83 16.36
CA VAL A 158 3.29 0.08 17.56
C VAL A 158 3.70 1.05 18.65
N SER A 159 3.23 0.80 19.86
CA SER A 159 3.69 1.45 21.08
C SER A 159 4.02 0.40 22.14
N ALA A 160 5.07 0.63 22.89
CA ALA A 160 5.39 -0.12 24.10
C ALA A 160 5.57 0.85 25.27
N ASP A 161 4.79 0.63 26.32
CA ASP A 161 4.82 1.39 27.55
C ASP A 161 5.40 0.52 28.69
N LEU A 162 6.36 1.04 29.43
CA LEU A 162 6.96 0.39 30.58
C LEU A 162 5.91 0.25 31.70
N PHE A 163 5.53 -0.98 32.02
CA PHE A 163 4.67 -1.27 33.15
C PHE A 163 5.48 -1.54 34.42
N LYS A 164 6.52 -2.38 34.32
CA LYS A 164 7.38 -2.71 35.47
C LYS A 164 8.79 -3.11 35.03
N ALA A 165 9.80 -2.52 35.65
CA ALA A 165 11.18 -2.98 35.52
C ALA A 165 11.36 -4.36 36.18
N LEU A 166 11.98 -5.31 35.49
CA LEU A 166 12.32 -6.63 36.06
C LEU A 166 13.79 -6.70 36.52
N GLY A 167 14.64 -5.81 36.00
CA GLY A 167 16.04 -5.65 36.41
C GLY A 167 16.29 -4.40 37.28
N LYS A 168 17.53 -4.28 37.78
CA LYS A 168 18.02 -3.06 38.44
C LYS A 168 18.68 -2.14 37.40
N GLY A 169 18.48 -0.83 37.52
CA GLY A 169 19.10 0.20 36.67
C GLY A 169 18.09 0.98 35.82
N THR A 170 18.61 1.84 34.94
CA THR A 170 17.78 2.61 33.99
C THR A 170 17.18 1.67 32.95
N VAL A 171 15.86 1.75 32.75
CA VAL A 171 15.14 0.92 31.79
C VAL A 171 15.04 1.66 30.46
N GLY A 172 15.48 1.01 29.39
CA GLY A 172 15.24 1.46 28.02
C GLY A 172 14.43 0.44 27.23
N LEU A 173 13.45 0.90 26.47
CA LEU A 173 12.65 0.10 25.54
C LEU A 173 13.01 0.45 24.10
N LYS A 174 12.96 -0.54 23.21
CA LYS A 174 13.16 -0.40 21.77
C LYS A 174 12.01 -1.06 21.03
N VAL A 175 11.51 -0.42 19.99
CA VAL A 175 10.54 -1.03 19.07
C VAL A 175 11.11 -1.01 17.66
N GLU A 176 10.94 -2.10 16.93
CA GLU A 176 11.32 -2.23 15.53
C GLU A 176 10.16 -2.82 14.73
N ILE A 177 9.94 -2.30 13.54
CA ILE A 177 9.09 -2.90 12.51
C ILE A 177 10.03 -3.35 11.40
N LEU A 178 9.96 -4.64 11.07
CA LEU A 178 10.69 -5.26 9.98
C LEU A 178 9.73 -5.66 8.88
N VAL A 179 10.14 -5.46 7.64
CA VAL A 179 9.41 -5.87 6.44
C VAL A 179 10.35 -6.69 5.58
N ASP A 180 9.96 -7.92 5.28
CA ASP A 180 10.77 -8.92 4.55
C ASP A 180 12.18 -9.05 5.16
N GLY A 181 12.26 -9.07 6.49
CA GLY A 181 13.49 -9.24 7.27
C GLY A 181 14.38 -7.99 7.38
N LYS A 182 13.95 -6.82 6.87
CA LYS A 182 14.70 -5.56 7.00
C LYS A 182 14.00 -4.60 7.95
N VAL A 183 14.75 -3.99 8.86
CA VAL A 183 14.22 -2.93 9.74
C VAL A 183 13.88 -1.71 8.89
N VAL A 184 12.60 -1.34 8.87
CA VAL A 184 12.08 -0.20 8.10
C VAL A 184 11.66 0.98 8.99
N ALA A 185 11.32 0.70 10.25
CA ALA A 185 11.08 1.71 11.27
C ALA A 185 11.60 1.20 12.61
N SER A 186 12.21 2.09 13.39
CA SER A 186 12.65 1.78 14.74
C SER A 186 12.65 3.02 15.60
N ASP A 187 12.35 2.86 16.88
CA ASP A 187 12.53 3.91 17.87
C ASP A 187 13.07 3.32 19.18
N VAL A 188 13.76 4.15 19.97
CA VAL A 188 14.37 3.78 21.25
C VAL A 188 14.04 4.86 22.26
N SER A 189 13.47 4.46 23.40
CA SER A 189 13.20 5.35 24.51
C SER A 189 13.99 4.93 25.74
N PRO A 190 14.79 5.85 26.34
CA PRO A 190 15.37 5.64 27.66
C PRO A 190 14.34 5.83 28.80
N GLY A 191 13.06 6.05 28.47
CA GLY A 191 11.98 6.34 29.41
C GLY A 191 10.82 5.34 29.32
N ASN A 192 9.63 5.82 29.67
CA ASN A 192 8.47 4.95 29.88
C ASN A 192 7.74 4.52 28.60
N THR A 193 7.90 5.24 27.49
CA THR A 193 7.11 4.97 26.27
C THR A 193 8.00 5.07 25.04
N VAL A 194 7.84 4.13 24.12
CA VAL A 194 8.45 4.14 22.79
C VAL A 194 7.39 3.81 21.75
N ARG A 195 7.42 4.48 20.60
CA ARG A 195 6.43 4.28 19.54
C ARG A 195 7.09 4.35 18.18
N CYS A 196 6.66 3.52 17.25
CA CYS A 196 7.03 3.66 15.86
C CYS A 196 5.87 3.29 14.95
N GLN A 197 5.91 3.81 13.72
CA GLN A 197 4.89 3.56 12.73
C GLN A 197 5.54 3.41 11.35
N TYR A 198 4.92 2.61 10.49
CA TYR A 198 5.37 2.37 9.13
C TYR A 198 4.18 2.05 8.21
N GLU A 199 4.20 2.58 6.98
CA GLU A 199 3.27 2.20 5.90
C GLU A 199 4.06 1.41 4.86
N LEU A 200 3.51 0.27 4.44
CA LEU A 200 4.11 -0.65 3.45
C LEU A 200 4.16 -0.06 2.02
#